data_AF-A0A0H2UVC1-F1
#
_entry.id   AF-A0A0H2UVC1-F1
#
_cell.length_a   1.000
_cell.length_b   1.000
_cell.length_c   1.000
_cell.angle_alpha   90.00
_cell.angle_beta   90.00
_cell.angle_gamma   90.00
#
_symmetry.space_group_name_H-M   'P 1'
#
loop_
_entity.id
_entity.type
_entity.pdbx_description
1 polymer ?
#
loop_
_entity_poly.entity_id
_entity_poly.type
_entity_poly.pdbx_seq_one_letter_code
_entity_poly.pdbx_strand_id
1 'polypeptide(L)'
;MIIDLTSLIHLFGDLIRTVEIHVFTLFVCFDIITGLTKGITNKRANSTKGLSGIIKHFLVVLLVYTVYPYLILLGAKPLAVAFVLFFIACYGISIVENWGQLGLPMPSFVRAFFEKLKRDTDQFDIATIKIDKTGVKLEAPQVDLKQKEEE
;
A
#
# COMPACT_ATOMS: atom_id res chain seq x y z
N MET A 1 -2.25 24.18 -27.22
CA MET A 1 -3.42 23.34 -26.89
C MET A 1 -4.18 24.04 -25.78
N ILE A 2 -5.34 24.63 -26.07
CA ILE A 2 -6.20 25.21 -25.04
C ILE A 2 -7.00 24.03 -24.47
N ILE A 3 -6.84 23.78 -23.18
CA ILE A 3 -7.60 22.74 -22.48
C ILE A 3 -9.04 23.25 -22.39
N ASP A 4 -9.94 22.66 -23.17
CA ASP A 4 -11.35 22.98 -23.16
C ASP A 4 -12.09 22.17 -22.08
N LEU A 5 -13.01 22.82 -21.37
CA LEU A 5 -13.77 22.20 -20.29
C LEU A 5 -14.64 21.04 -20.79
N THR A 6 -15.18 21.16 -22.01
CA THR A 6 -15.98 20.10 -22.66
C THR A 6 -15.15 18.85 -22.89
N SER A 7 -13.89 19.02 -23.32
CA SER A 7 -12.96 17.90 -23.54
C SER A 7 -12.62 17.19 -22.23
N LEU A 8 -12.47 17.95 -21.13
CA LEU A 8 -12.23 17.39 -19.80
C LEU A 8 -13.43 16.56 -19.30
N ILE A 9 -14.65 17.09 -19.44
CA ILE A 9 -15.88 16.40 -19.01
C ILE A 9 -16.07 15.07 -19.76
N HIS A 10 -15.82 15.05 -21.07
CA HIS A 10 -15.87 13.82 -21.86
C HIS A 10 -14.88 12.78 -21.34
N LEU A 11 -13.65 13.20 -21.05
CA LEU A 11 -12.61 12.30 -20.56
C LEU A 11 -12.92 11.73 -19.17
N PHE A 12 -13.52 12.54 -18.28
CA PHE A 12 -14.02 12.06 -16.98
C PHE A 12 -15.22 11.11 -17.13
N GLY A 13 -16.09 11.33 -18.12
CA GLY A 13 -17.20 10.42 -18.42
C GLY A 13 -16.73 9.05 -18.92
N ASP A 14 -15.65 9.03 -19.71
CA ASP A 14 -15.06 7.80 -20.24
C ASP A 14 -14.05 7.13 -19.28
N LEU A 15 -13.70 7.76 -18.16
CA LEU A 15 -12.69 7.26 -17.23
C LEU A 15 -12.98 5.82 -16.76
N ILE A 16 -14.24 5.55 -16.43
CA ILE A 16 -14.73 4.24 -15.95
C ILE A 16 -14.73 3.18 -17.07
N ARG A 17 -14.66 3.61 -18.34
CA ARG A 17 -14.66 2.72 -19.51
C ARG A 17 -13.26 2.27 -19.92
N THR A 18 -12.22 2.89 -19.38
CA THR A 18 -10.83 2.51 -19.66
C THR A 18 -10.43 1.27 -18.86
N VAL A 19 -9.71 0.35 -19.50
CA VAL A 19 -9.32 -0.94 -18.88
C VAL A 19 -8.39 -0.69 -17.69
N GLU A 20 -7.50 0.28 -17.79
CA GLU A 20 -6.53 0.63 -16.77
C GLU A 20 -7.21 1.06 -15.47
N ILE A 21 -8.16 1.99 -15.55
CA ILE A 21 -8.91 2.45 -14.38
C ILE A 21 -9.83 1.35 -13.86
N HIS A 22 -10.48 0.57 -14.73
CA HIS A 22 -11.34 -0.53 -14.30
C HIS A 22 -10.57 -1.58 -13.47
N VAL A 23 -9.39 -2.02 -13.94
CA VAL A 23 -8.53 -2.96 -13.20
C VAL A 23 -8.04 -2.33 -11.90
N PHE A 24 -7.64 -1.05 -11.93
CA PHE A 24 -7.25 -0.32 -10.72
C PHE A 24 -8.37 -0.30 -9.67
N THR A 25 -9.59 0.06 -10.04
CA THR A 25 -10.73 0.09 -9.12
C THR A 25 -10.99 -1.29 -8.51
N LEU A 26 -10.91 -2.35 -9.32
CA LEU A 26 -11.07 -3.73 -8.83
C LEU A 26 -10.01 -4.07 -7.78
N PHE A 27 -8.74 -3.75 -8.03
CA PHE A 27 -7.66 -3.99 -7.07
C PHE A 27 -7.86 -3.21 -5.76
N VAL A 28 -8.27 -1.94 -5.82
CA VAL A 28 -8.60 -1.16 -4.62
C VAL A 28 -9.74 -1.82 -3.84
N CYS A 29 -10.81 -2.25 -4.53
CA CYS A 29 -11.94 -2.92 -3.89
C CYS A 29 -11.51 -4.24 -3.23
N PHE A 30 -10.72 -5.06 -3.91
CA PHE A 30 -10.18 -6.29 -3.34
C PHE A 30 -9.28 -6.02 -2.13
N ASP A 31 -8.46 -4.99 -2.17
CA ASP A 31 -7.59 -4.63 -1.04
C ASP A 31 -8.40 -4.19 0.19
N ILE A 32 -9.43 -3.36 0.00
CA ILE A 32 -10.35 -2.96 1.08
C ILE A 32 -11.04 -4.19 1.67
N ILE A 33 -11.56 -5.09 0.83
CA ILE A 33 -12.25 -6.30 1.28
C ILE A 33 -11.29 -7.20 2.06
N THR A 34 -10.11 -7.52 1.50
CA THR A 34 -9.13 -8.39 2.16
C THR A 34 -8.60 -7.78 3.46
N GLY A 35 -8.38 -6.45 3.50
CA GLY A 35 -7.97 -5.71 4.69
C GLY A 35 -9.02 -5.74 5.80
N LEU A 36 -10.30 -5.58 5.45
CA LEU A 36 -11.41 -5.70 6.40
C LEU A 36 -11.54 -7.14 6.93
N THR A 37 -11.52 -8.15 6.05
CA THR A 37 -11.58 -9.57 6.44
C THR A 37 -10.46 -9.93 7.40
N LYS A 38 -9.22 -9.51 7.10
CA LYS A 38 -8.07 -9.70 7.99
C LYS A 38 -8.28 -9.09 9.38
N GLY A 39 -8.85 -7.89 9.44
CA GLY A 39 -9.14 -7.20 10.70
C GLY A 39 -10.12 -7.98 11.58
N ILE A 40 -11.14 -8.58 10.96
CA ILE A 40 -12.16 -9.41 11.62
C ILE A 40 -11.56 -10.74 12.09
N THR A 41 -10.87 -11.47 11.20
CA THR A 41 -10.28 -12.79 11.50
C THR A 41 -9.28 -12.73 12.65
N ASN A 42 -8.48 -11.67 12.73
CA ASN A 42 -7.49 -11.50 13.80
C ASN A 42 -8.09 -10.99 15.13
N LYS A 43 -9.43 -10.83 15.24
CA LYS A 43 -10.14 -10.25 16.40
C LYS A 43 -9.58 -8.89 16.84
N ARG A 44 -8.90 -8.17 15.94
CA ARG A 44 -8.25 -6.87 16.18
C ARG A 44 -8.93 -5.77 15.35
N ALA A 45 -10.22 -5.94 15.07
CA ALA A 45 -11.03 -4.93 14.38
C ALA A 45 -11.21 -3.71 15.29
N ASN A 46 -10.33 -2.72 15.13
CA ASN A 46 -10.49 -1.41 15.73
C ASN A 46 -11.08 -0.46 14.68
N SER A 47 -12.27 0.08 14.96
CA SER A 47 -12.99 0.99 14.06
C SER A 47 -12.13 2.18 13.60
N THR A 48 -11.30 2.73 14.49
CA THR A 48 -10.38 3.83 14.16
C THR A 48 -9.32 3.42 13.13
N LYS A 49 -8.80 2.19 13.23
CA LYS A 49 -7.83 1.65 12.25
C LYS A 49 -8.52 1.35 10.91
N GLY A 50 -9.73 0.81 10.95
CA GLY A 50 -10.54 0.54 9.75
C GLY A 50 -10.87 1.82 8.98
N LEU A 51 -11.34 2.85 9.67
CA LEU A 51 -11.64 4.16 9.07
C LEU A 51 -10.38 4.81 8.48
N SER A 52 -9.25 4.76 9.19
CA SER A 52 -7.97 5.27 8.67
C SER A 52 -7.55 4.54 7.39
N GLY A 53 -7.75 3.22 7.31
CA GLY A 53 -7.53 2.45 6.09
C GLY A 53 -8.40 2.94 4.94
N ILE A 54 -9.71 3.05 5.15
CA ILE A 54 -10.67 3.51 4.14
C ILE A 54 -10.31 4.90 3.62
N ILE A 55 -9.95 5.84 4.52
CA ILE A 55 -9.53 7.19 4.12
C ILE A 55 -8.29 7.14 3.22
N LYS A 56 -7.29 6.31 3.54
CA LYS A 56 -6.09 6.17 2.70
C LYS A 56 -6.44 5.67 1.29
N HIS A 57 -7.27 4.64 1.19
CA HIS A 57 -7.71 4.13 -0.11
C HIS A 57 -8.48 5.19 -0.90
N PHE A 58 -9.38 5.92 -0.26
CA PHE A 58 -10.13 7.00 -0.87
C PHE A 58 -9.21 8.10 -1.43
N LEU A 59 -8.21 8.54 -0.66
CA LEU A 59 -7.26 9.56 -1.11
C LEU A 59 -6.45 9.11 -2.33
N VAL A 60 -6.03 7.84 -2.36
CA VAL A 60 -5.30 7.29 -3.51
C VAL A 60 -6.21 7.15 -4.73
N VAL A 61 -7.47 6.72 -4.57
CA VAL A 61 -8.45 6.70 -5.66
C VAL A 61 -8.66 8.10 -6.22
N LEU A 62 -8.87 9.09 -5.35
CA LEU A 62 -9.05 10.49 -5.75
C LEU A 62 -7.83 11.00 -6.54
N LEU A 63 -6.62 10.70 -6.06
CA LEU A 63 -5.37 11.04 -6.76
C LEU A 63 -5.33 10.43 -8.16
N VAL A 64 -5.56 9.13 -8.28
CA VAL A 64 -5.47 8.43 -9.57
C VAL A 64 -6.52 8.92 -10.56
N TYR A 65 -7.77 9.06 -10.11
CA TYR A 65 -8.89 9.53 -10.95
C TYR A 65 -8.73 10.98 -11.39
N THR A 66 -8.02 11.79 -10.60
CA THR A 66 -7.73 13.18 -10.97
C THR A 66 -6.55 13.24 -11.93
N VAL A 67 -5.43 12.58 -11.64
CA VAL A 67 -4.17 12.73 -12.39
C VAL A 67 -4.22 12.04 -13.74
N TYR A 68 -4.82 10.84 -13.83
CA TYR A 68 -4.90 10.07 -15.07
C TYR A 68 -5.46 10.86 -16.27
N PRO A 69 -6.64 11.51 -16.20
CA PRO A 69 -7.17 12.27 -17.32
C PRO A 69 -6.25 13.43 -17.75
N TYR A 70 -5.58 14.10 -16.81
CA TYR A 70 -4.61 15.15 -17.17
C TYR A 70 -3.40 14.59 -17.92
N LEU A 71 -2.87 13.43 -17.53
CA LEU A 71 -1.77 12.80 -18.25
C LEU A 71 -2.18 12.42 -19.69
N ILE A 72 -3.41 11.97 -19.88
CA ILE A 72 -3.97 11.71 -21.21
C ILE A 72 -4.11 13.01 -22.04
N LEU A 73 -4.64 14.09 -21.44
CA LEU A 73 -4.77 15.39 -22.10
C LEU A 73 -3.42 15.99 -22.51
N LEU A 74 -2.36 15.73 -21.75
CA LEU A 74 -1.01 16.16 -22.10
C LEU A 74 -0.37 15.32 -23.23
N GLY A 75 -1.09 14.33 -23.77
CA GLY A 75 -0.55 13.40 -24.77
C GLY A 75 0.40 12.35 -24.20
N ALA A 76 0.54 12.29 -22.86
CA ALA A 76 1.47 11.41 -22.16
C ALA A 76 0.82 10.05 -21.81
N LYS A 77 0.14 9.42 -22.79
CA LYS A 77 -0.57 8.14 -22.55
C LYS A 77 0.30 7.03 -21.95
N PRO A 78 1.54 6.78 -22.44
CA PRO A 78 2.40 5.76 -21.81
C PRO A 78 2.69 6.05 -20.34
N LEU A 79 2.87 7.32 -19.98
CA LEU A 79 3.07 7.74 -18.59
C LEU A 79 1.80 7.57 -17.75
N ALA A 80 0.63 7.88 -18.31
CA ALA A 80 -0.66 7.65 -17.65
C ALA A 80 -0.88 6.16 -17.31
N VAL A 81 -0.57 5.27 -18.26
CA VAL A 81 -0.65 3.82 -18.06
C VAL A 81 0.35 3.35 -17.00
N ALA A 82 1.62 3.77 -17.10
CA ALA A 82 2.64 3.42 -16.11
C ALA A 82 2.27 3.90 -14.70
N PHE A 83 1.71 5.11 -14.59
CA PHE A 83 1.23 5.69 -13.34
C PHE A 83 0.11 4.85 -12.70
N VAL A 84 -0.90 4.43 -13.48
CA VAL A 84 -1.98 3.56 -12.95
C VAL A 84 -1.45 2.16 -12.62
N LEU A 85 -0.58 1.59 -13.46
CA LEU A 85 0.04 0.29 -13.21
C LEU A 85 0.89 0.28 -11.93
N PHE A 86 1.59 1.38 -11.63
CA PHE A 86 2.30 1.53 -10.35
C PHE A 86 1.35 1.37 -9.17
N PHE A 87 0.20 2.05 -9.17
CA PHE A 87 -0.77 1.90 -8.09
C PHE A 87 -1.42 0.52 -8.06
N ILE A 88 -1.73 -0.08 -9.21
CA ILE A 88 -2.20 -1.47 -9.28
C ILE A 88 -1.19 -2.41 -8.60
N ALA A 89 0.11 -2.26 -8.88
CA ALA A 89 1.15 -3.06 -8.24
C ALA A 89 1.19 -2.84 -6.72
N CYS A 90 1.10 -1.59 -6.25
CA CYS A 90 1.03 -1.28 -4.81
C CYS A 90 -0.17 -1.96 -4.13
N TYR A 91 -1.35 -1.90 -4.75
CA TYR A 91 -2.54 -2.59 -4.25
C TYR A 91 -2.41 -4.11 -4.32
N GLY A 92 -1.79 -4.64 -5.38
CA GLY A 92 -1.48 -6.06 -5.50
C GLY A 92 -0.59 -6.57 -4.35
N ILE A 93 0.46 -5.81 -4.00
CA ILE A 93 1.33 -6.14 -2.86
C ILE A 93 0.53 -6.14 -1.55
N SER A 94 -0.33 -5.13 -1.33
CA SER A 94 -1.18 -5.05 -0.13
C SER A 94 -2.17 -6.22 -0.02
N ILE A 95 -2.80 -6.62 -1.13
CA ILE A 95 -3.68 -7.80 -1.19
C ILE A 95 -2.90 -9.06 -0.81
N VAL A 96 -1.71 -9.25 -1.38
CA VAL A 96 -0.87 -10.43 -1.11
C VAL A 96 -0.46 -10.46 0.37
N GLU A 97 -0.13 -9.32 0.97
CA GLU A 97 0.17 -9.23 2.40
C GLU A 97 -1.05 -9.65 3.25
N ASN A 98 -2.23 -9.09 2.93
CA ASN A 98 -3.47 -9.42 3.63
C ASN A 98 -3.84 -10.90 3.45
N TRP A 99 -3.61 -11.47 2.27
CA TRP A 99 -3.81 -12.90 1.95
C TRP A 99 -2.94 -13.80 2.84
N GLY A 100 -1.66 -13.48 2.97
CA GLY A 100 -0.73 -14.22 3.84
C GLY A 100 -1.13 -14.13 5.32
N GLN A 101 -1.58 -12.97 5.79
CA GLN A 101 -2.03 -12.79 7.18
C GLN A 101 -3.38 -13.45 7.49
N LEU A 102 -4.17 -13.78 6.47
CA LEU A 102 -5.35 -14.63 6.61
C LEU A 102 -5.01 -16.12 6.72
N GLY A 103 -3.74 -16.50 6.56
CA GLY A 103 -3.30 -17.90 6.61
C GLY A 103 -3.66 -18.69 5.34
N LEU A 104 -3.98 -18.01 4.25
CA LEU A 104 -4.31 -18.64 2.98
C LEU A 104 -3.03 -19.18 2.31
N PRO A 105 -3.14 -20.27 1.52
CA PRO A 105 -1.98 -20.89 0.88
C PRO A 105 -1.29 -19.89 -0.04
N MET A 106 0.03 -19.81 0.11
CA MET A 106 0.90 -18.91 -0.65
C MET A 106 2.18 -19.65 -1.03
N PRO A 107 2.73 -19.45 -2.25
CA PRO A 107 4.02 -20.03 -2.62
C PRO A 107 5.14 -19.64 -1.65
N SER A 108 6.07 -20.56 -1.40
CA SER A 108 7.18 -20.36 -0.44
C SER A 108 8.03 -19.13 -0.75
N PHE A 109 8.27 -18.84 -2.03
CA PHE A 109 9.05 -17.67 -2.45
C PHE A 109 8.39 -16.34 -2.06
N VAL A 110 7.05 -16.24 -2.18
CA VAL A 110 6.30 -15.02 -1.84
C VAL A 110 6.34 -14.83 -0.32
N ARG A 111 6.12 -15.91 0.43
CA ARG A 111 6.18 -15.87 1.89
C ARG A 111 7.55 -15.42 2.39
N ALA A 112 8.62 -15.99 1.85
CA ALA A 112 9.99 -15.61 2.20
C ALA A 112 10.30 -14.14 1.88
N PHE A 113 9.81 -13.62 0.75
CA PHE A 113 9.96 -12.22 0.38
C PHE A 113 9.31 -11.28 1.40
N PHE A 114 8.06 -11.53 1.79
CA PHE A 114 7.36 -10.72 2.78
C PHE A 114 7.92 -10.87 4.20
N GLU A 115 8.39 -12.06 4.59
CA GLU A 115 9.08 -12.28 5.87
C GLU A 115 10.39 -11.47 5.95
N LYS A 116 11.17 -11.46 4.87
CA LYS A 116 12.38 -10.64 4.77
C LYS A 116 12.08 -9.15 4.90
N LEU A 117 11.06 -8.64 4.20
CA LEU A 117 10.66 -7.23 4.28
C LEU A 117 10.28 -6.79 5.69
N LYS A 118 9.59 -7.65 6.46
CA LYS A 118 9.28 -7.35 7.87
C LYS A 118 10.55 -7.24 8.71
N ARG A 119 11.46 -8.21 8.59
CA ARG A 119 12.72 -8.22 9.33
C ARG A 119 13.58 -6.98 9.05
N ASP A 120 13.64 -6.58 7.79
CA ASP A 120 14.41 -5.40 7.38
C ASP A 120 13.74 -4.10 7.88
N THR A 121 12.42 -4.08 8.09
CA THR A 121 11.69 -2.92 8.66
C THR A 121 11.96 -2.76 10.16
N ASP A 122 11.98 -3.87 10.91
CA ASP A 122 12.21 -3.85 12.37
C ASP A 122 13.66 -3.45 12.74
N GLN A 123 14.61 -3.63 11.82
CA GLN A 123 16.01 -3.24 12.02
C GLN A 123 16.23 -1.70 12.01
N PHE A 124 15.25 -0.92 11.55
CA PHE A 124 15.29 0.56 11.56
C PHE A 124 14.65 1.19 12.79
N ASP A 125 14.33 0.41 13.83
CA ASP A 125 13.91 0.99 15.11
C ASP A 125 15.00 1.93 15.65
N ILE A 126 14.71 3.22 15.50
CA ILE A 126 15.47 4.35 16.02
C ILE A 126 15.77 4.05 17.48
N ALA A 127 17.04 4.17 17.87
CA ALA A 127 17.43 4.17 19.28
C ALA A 127 16.50 5.10 20.06
N THR A 128 15.51 4.55 20.76
CA THR A 128 14.61 5.33 21.60
C THR A 128 15.43 5.87 22.75
N ILE A 129 15.86 7.13 22.63
CA ILE A 129 16.46 7.86 23.74
C ILE A 129 15.36 8.09 24.77
N LYS A 130 15.31 7.25 25.82
CA LYS A 130 14.50 7.53 27.00
C LYS A 130 15.24 8.58 27.83
N ILE A 131 14.65 9.77 27.98
CA ILE A 131 15.17 10.79 28.89
C ILE A 131 14.54 10.56 30.27
N ASP A 132 15.34 10.11 31.22
CA ASP A 132 15.01 10.13 32.65
C ASP A 132 15.62 11.39 33.31
N LYS A 133 15.04 11.84 34.41
CA LYS A 133 15.31 13.10 35.12
C LYS A 133 16.74 13.25 35.66
N THR A 134 17.61 12.25 35.49
CA THR A 134 18.99 12.22 36.01
C THR A 134 20.07 12.00 34.96
N GLY A 135 19.75 11.96 33.66
CA GLY A 135 20.74 11.96 32.57
C GLY A 135 20.48 10.97 31.44
N VAL A 136 21.14 11.18 30.30
CA VAL A 136 21.01 10.36 29.07
C VAL A 136 21.70 9.01 29.28
N LYS A 137 20.92 7.91 29.31
CA LYS A 137 21.46 6.55 29.32
C LYS A 137 21.26 5.94 27.93
N LEU A 138 22.37 5.69 27.22
CA LEU A 138 22.37 4.98 25.95
C LEU A 138 22.26 3.48 26.22
N GLU A 139 21.07 2.90 26.05
CA GLU A 139 20.93 1.45 25.94
C GLU A 139 21.00 1.11 24.44
N ALA A 140 22.13 0.57 24.02
CA ALA A 140 22.22 -0.06 22.70
C ALA A 140 21.29 -1.28 22.67
N PRO A 141 20.60 -1.56 21.55
CA PRO A 141 19.87 -2.80 21.38
C PRO A 141 20.84 -3.96 21.66
N GLN A 142 20.45 -4.85 22.58
CA GLN A 142 21.12 -6.15 22.72
C GLN A 142 20.85 -6.92 21.42
N VAL A 143 21.75 -6.79 20.45
CA VAL A 143 21.82 -7.71 19.32
C VAL A 143 22.29 -9.03 19.94
N ASP A 144 21.35 -9.93 20.19
CA ASP A 144 21.68 -11.29 20.58
C ASP A 144 22.35 -11.97 19.38
N LEU A 145 23.68 -11.84 19.32
CA LEU A 145 24.55 -12.40 18.29
C LEU A 145 24.70 -13.93 18.41
N LYS A 146 23.87 -14.62 19.21
CA LYS A 146 24.03 -16.06 19.48
C LYS A 146 23.38 -17.04 18.50
N GLN A 147 22.69 -16.58 17.45
CA GLN A 147 22.06 -17.53 16.49
C GLN A 147 22.67 -17.50 15.09
N LYS A 148 23.95 -17.12 14.94
CA LYS A 148 24.63 -17.14 13.63
C LYS A 148 25.81 -18.11 13.52
N GLU A 149 25.97 -19.03 14.47
CA GLU A 149 27.04 -20.04 14.42
C GLU A 149 26.57 -21.50 14.27
N GLU A 150 25.27 -21.80 14.32
CA GLU A 150 24.79 -23.18 14.16
C GLU A 150 23.46 -23.24 13.39
N GLU A 151 23.53 -23.23 12.04
CA GLU A 151 22.75 -24.07 11.10
C GLU A 151 23.08 -23.73 9.63
#